data_AF-A0A529Q6U5-F1
#
_entry.id   AF-A0A529Q6U5-F1
#
_cell.length_a   1.000
_cell.length_b   1.000
_cell.length_c   1.000
_cell.angle_alpha   90.00
_cell.angle_beta   90.00
_cell.angle_gamma   90.00
#
_symmetry.space_group_name_H-M   'P 1'
#
loop_
_entity.id
_entity.type
_entity.pdbx_description
1 polymer ?
#
loop_
_entity_poly.entity_id
_entity_poly.type
_entity_poly.pdbx_seq_one_letter_code
_entity_poly.pdbx_strand_id
1 'polypeptide(L)'
;MAEVGLLEWADKQPDWIRDALRRHAARPGFNLEQEDKAGVTARVRHVGGFTADLPECSPLSAEHLRANSSNEPRAVLCSLGPVKHLNRLAEEQQLRFATDGITIIYGDNGSGKSGYCRIAKKLCRSLTADDLLGNVFE
;
A
#
# COMPACT_ATOMS: atom_id res chain seq x y z
N MET A 1 12.67 -11.61 4.42
CA MET A 1 13.36 -10.33 4.73
C MET A 1 12.37 -9.20 5.04
N ALA A 2 11.35 -8.94 4.21
CA ALA A 2 10.36 -7.88 4.49
C ALA A 2 9.51 -8.13 5.77
N GLU A 3 9.09 -9.37 6.00
CA GLU A 3 8.31 -9.75 7.20
C GLU A 3 9.08 -9.54 8.51
N VAL A 4 10.40 -9.78 8.49
CA VAL A 4 11.27 -9.59 9.68
C VAL A 4 11.34 -8.11 10.05
N GLY A 5 11.54 -7.23 9.06
CA GLY A 5 11.56 -5.78 9.29
C GLY A 5 10.21 -5.22 9.75
N LEU A 6 9.09 -5.78 9.27
CA LEU A 6 7.76 -5.37 9.71
C LEU A 6 7.50 -5.75 11.18
N LEU A 7 7.84 -6.98 11.58
CA LEU A 7 7.66 -7.44 12.96
C LEU A 7 8.54 -6.64 13.93
N GLU A 8 9.81 -6.42 13.58
CA GLU A 8 10.73 -5.59 14.38
C GLU A 8 10.23 -4.15 14.54
N TRP A 9 9.60 -3.58 13.51
CA TRP A 9 9.00 -2.27 13.60
C TRP A 9 7.72 -2.29 14.45
N ALA A 10 6.86 -3.30 14.27
CA ALA A 10 5.61 -3.46 14.99
C ALA A 10 5.85 -3.60 16.50
N ASP A 11 6.90 -4.31 16.92
CA ASP A 11 7.27 -4.47 18.33
C ASP A 11 7.66 -3.17 19.04
N LYS A 12 8.00 -2.12 18.28
CA LYS A 12 8.30 -0.78 18.81
C LYS A 12 7.05 0.12 18.92
N GLN A 13 5.89 -0.37 18.48
CA GLN A 13 4.65 0.40 18.48
C GLN A 13 3.82 0.16 19.75
N PRO A 14 2.94 1.09 20.14
CA PRO A 14 1.94 0.87 21.18
C PRO A 14 1.05 -0.36 20.88
N ASP A 15 0.55 -1.01 21.93
CA ASP A 15 -0.23 -2.25 21.83
C ASP A 15 -1.42 -2.16 20.88
N TRP A 16 -2.12 -1.01 20.86
CA TRP A 16 -3.26 -0.81 19.96
C TRP A 16 -2.86 -0.82 18.48
N ILE A 17 -1.65 -0.37 18.14
CA ILE A 17 -1.13 -0.42 16.77
C ILE A 17 -0.80 -1.87 16.42
N ARG A 18 -0.17 -2.60 17.34
CA ARG A 18 0.17 -4.01 17.16
C ARG A 18 -1.09 -4.85 16.92
N ASP A 19 -2.15 -4.61 17.68
CA ASP A 19 -3.45 -5.26 17.47
C ASP A 19 -4.15 -4.80 16.18
N ALA A 20 -4.07 -3.52 15.82
CA ALA A 20 -4.62 -3.03 14.56
C ALA A 20 -3.97 -3.74 13.34
N LEU A 21 -2.65 -3.90 13.36
CA LEU A 21 -1.92 -4.63 12.32
C LEU A 21 -2.33 -6.10 12.27
N ARG A 22 -2.48 -6.74 13.44
CA ARG A 22 -2.95 -8.12 13.55
C ARG A 22 -4.35 -8.29 12.95
N ARG A 23 -5.31 -7.43 13.32
CA ARG A 23 -6.68 -7.45 12.77
C ARG A 23 -6.66 -7.30 11.25
N HIS A 24 -5.81 -6.41 10.73
CA HIS A 24 -5.66 -6.24 9.29
C HIS A 24 -5.12 -7.49 8.60
N ALA A 25 -4.05 -8.08 9.14
CA ALA A 25 -3.42 -9.26 8.57
C ALA A 25 -4.29 -10.53 8.65
N ALA A 26 -5.09 -10.67 9.70
CA ALA A 26 -5.93 -11.84 9.92
C ALA A 26 -7.24 -11.86 9.11
N ARG A 27 -7.69 -10.71 8.57
CA ARG A 27 -8.95 -10.63 7.81
C ARG A 27 -8.74 -11.03 6.35
N PRO A 28 -9.56 -11.94 5.80
CA PRO A 28 -9.51 -12.28 4.37
C PRO A 28 -9.62 -11.05 3.48
N GLY A 29 -8.73 -10.94 2.48
CA GLY A 29 -8.69 -9.79 1.57
C GLY A 29 -8.43 -8.45 2.26
N PHE A 30 -7.88 -8.47 3.48
CA PHE A 30 -7.59 -7.26 4.28
C PHE A 30 -8.82 -6.39 4.58
N ASN A 31 -10.02 -6.98 4.49
CA ASN A 31 -11.28 -6.25 4.64
C ASN A 31 -11.68 -6.14 6.12
N LEU A 32 -11.40 -4.98 6.72
CA LEU A 32 -11.73 -4.71 8.12
C LEU A 32 -13.23 -4.53 8.32
N GLU A 33 -13.80 -5.31 9.24
CA GLU A 33 -15.19 -5.21 9.64
C GLU A 33 -15.43 -4.04 10.60
N GLN A 34 -16.69 -3.71 10.84
CA GLN A 34 -17.05 -2.63 11.77
C GLN A 34 -16.60 -2.94 13.20
N GLU A 35 -16.59 -4.20 13.60
CA GLU A 35 -16.08 -4.63 14.91
C GLU A 35 -14.57 -4.39 15.05
N ASP A 36 -13.78 -4.64 14.00
CA ASP A 36 -12.34 -4.38 14.03
C ASP A 36 -12.07 -2.88 14.22
N LYS A 37 -12.78 -2.04 13.47
CA LYS A 37 -12.66 -0.58 13.55
C LYS A 37 -13.12 -0.05 14.90
N ALA A 38 -14.22 -0.58 15.42
CA ALA A 38 -14.72 -0.23 16.76
C ALA A 38 -13.70 -0.58 17.84
N GLY A 39 -13.07 -1.77 17.75
CA GLY A 39 -12.06 -2.20 18.70
C GLY A 39 -10.81 -1.32 18.70
N VAL A 40 -10.29 -1.01 17.52
CA VAL A 40 -9.16 -0.07 17.38
C VAL A 40 -9.54 1.32 17.90
N THR A 41 -10.74 1.80 17.59
CA THR A 41 -11.23 3.12 18.05
C THR A 41 -11.33 3.18 19.57
N ALA A 42 -11.84 2.14 20.22
CA ALA A 42 -11.93 2.06 21.68
C ALA A 42 -10.53 2.12 22.32
N ARG A 43 -9.55 1.41 21.74
CA ARG A 43 -8.16 1.41 22.22
C ARG A 43 -7.47 2.76 22.03
N VAL A 44 -7.67 3.42 20.89
CA VAL A 44 -7.16 4.79 20.65
C VAL A 44 -7.76 5.79 21.65
N ARG A 45 -9.08 5.71 21.89
CA ARG A 45 -9.75 6.55 22.90
C ARG A 45 -9.20 6.32 24.31
N HIS A 46 -8.96 5.08 24.68
CA HIS A 46 -8.37 4.75 25.98
C HIS A 46 -6.97 5.34 26.15
N VAL A 47 -6.10 5.23 25.14
CA VAL A 47 -4.78 5.89 25.15
C VAL A 47 -4.91 7.41 25.22
N GLY A 48 -5.98 7.97 24.65
CA GLY A 48 -6.35 9.38 24.75
C GLY A 48 -6.97 9.81 26.09
N GLY A 49 -7.08 8.91 27.08
CA GLY A 49 -7.59 9.22 28.42
C GLY A 49 -9.11 9.13 28.59
N PHE A 50 -9.83 8.59 27.60
CA PHE A 50 -11.28 8.39 27.70
C PHE A 50 -11.61 7.04 28.34
N THR A 51 -12.64 7.02 29.18
CA THR A 51 -13.22 5.77 29.69
C THR A 51 -13.93 5.05 28.55
N ALA A 52 -13.54 3.81 28.28
CA ALA A 52 -14.13 2.97 27.26
C ALA A 52 -14.06 1.51 27.71
N ASP A 53 -15.04 0.72 27.30
CA ASP A 53 -14.94 -0.74 27.38
C ASP A 53 -13.86 -1.20 26.41
N LEU A 54 -12.88 -1.94 26.92
CA LEU A 54 -11.69 -2.32 26.19
C LEU A 54 -11.85 -3.75 25.63
N PRO A 55 -12.04 -3.90 24.30
CA PRO A 55 -12.03 -5.23 23.69
C PRO A 55 -10.61 -5.80 23.73
N GLU A 56 -10.48 -7.12 23.68
CA GLU A 56 -9.20 -7.81 23.70
C GLU A 56 -8.21 -7.24 22.67
N CYS A 57 -6.95 -7.12 23.09
CA CYS A 57 -5.86 -6.52 22.32
C CYS A 57 -4.72 -7.52 22.25
N SER A 58 -4.48 -8.06 21.06
CA SER A 58 -3.50 -9.12 20.85
C SER A 58 -2.48 -8.64 19.81
N PRO A 59 -1.17 -8.79 20.08
CA PRO A 59 -0.14 -8.24 19.20
C PRO A 59 -0.07 -8.99 17.86
N LEU A 60 0.45 -8.31 16.84
CA LEU A 60 0.88 -8.95 15.60
C LEU A 60 1.98 -9.99 15.90
N SER A 61 1.91 -11.14 15.26
CA SER A 61 2.93 -12.18 15.34
C SER A 61 3.21 -12.73 13.94
N ALA A 62 4.31 -13.46 13.78
CA ALA A 62 4.66 -14.07 12.50
C ALA A 62 3.54 -14.98 11.94
N GLU A 63 2.78 -15.64 12.80
CA GLU A 63 1.67 -16.52 12.40
C GLU A 63 0.54 -15.78 11.69
N HIS A 64 0.32 -14.50 12.03
CA HIS A 64 -0.68 -13.65 11.38
C HIS A 64 -0.21 -13.11 10.02
N LEU A 65 1.12 -13.01 9.82
CA LEU A 65 1.71 -12.59 8.54
C LEU A 65 1.93 -13.78 7.60
N ARG A 66 1.84 -15.01 8.11
CA ARG A 66 1.86 -16.22 7.30
C ARG A 66 0.55 -16.34 6.53
N ALA A 67 0.46 -15.58 5.45
CA ALA A 67 -0.46 -15.79 4.36
C ALA A 67 0.44 -15.66 3.11
N ASN A 68 0.71 -16.71 2.33
CA ASN A 68 -0.27 -17.43 1.54
C ASN A 68 0.29 -18.79 1.13
N SER A 69 -0.56 -19.83 1.11
CA SER A 69 -0.31 -20.99 0.26
C SER A 69 0.03 -20.51 -1.15
N SER A 70 0.87 -21.23 -1.89
CA SER A 70 1.31 -20.87 -3.26
C SER A 70 0.17 -20.68 -4.28
N ASN A 71 -1.09 -20.79 -3.86
CA ASN A 71 -2.31 -20.71 -4.65
C ASN A 71 -3.10 -19.39 -4.50
N GLU A 72 -2.68 -18.43 -3.66
CA GLU A 72 -3.38 -17.15 -3.62
C GLU A 72 -3.04 -16.26 -4.84
N PRO A 73 -4.02 -15.48 -5.35
CA PRO A 73 -3.80 -14.63 -6.50
C PRO A 73 -2.74 -13.57 -6.20
N ARG A 74 -1.65 -13.59 -6.98
CA ARG A 74 -0.63 -12.54 -6.93
C ARG A 74 -1.19 -11.25 -7.54
N ALA A 75 -1.09 -10.13 -6.81
CA ALA A 75 -1.33 -8.82 -7.40
C ALA A 75 -0.22 -8.51 -8.41
N VAL A 76 -0.59 -8.28 -9.67
CA VAL A 76 0.34 -7.96 -10.77
C VAL A 76 -0.06 -6.62 -11.37
N LEU A 77 0.92 -5.73 -11.58
CA LEU A 77 0.71 -4.46 -12.26
C LEU A 77 0.66 -4.70 -13.78
N CYS A 78 -0.53 -4.69 -14.37
CA CYS A 78 -0.71 -4.95 -15.80
C CYS A 78 -0.48 -3.71 -16.69
N SER A 79 -0.86 -2.52 -16.20
CA SER A 79 -0.72 -1.27 -16.95
C SER A 79 -0.76 -0.02 -16.06
N LEU A 80 -0.30 1.10 -16.62
CA LEU A 80 -0.47 2.46 -16.11
C LEU A 80 -1.17 3.32 -17.16
N GLY A 81 -2.32 3.89 -16.81
CA GLY A 81 -3.12 4.75 -17.66
C GLY A 81 -4.58 4.27 -17.82
N PRO A 82 -5.41 4.95 -18.64
CA PRO A 82 -5.05 6.09 -19.48
C PRO A 82 -4.62 7.31 -18.64
N VAL A 83 -3.63 8.05 -19.14
CA VAL A 83 -3.16 9.28 -18.49
C VAL A 83 -3.82 10.51 -19.13
N LYS A 84 -4.09 11.53 -18.32
CA LYS A 84 -4.63 12.83 -18.76
C LYS A 84 -3.95 13.96 -18.01
N HIS A 85 -3.59 15.02 -18.72
CA HIS A 85 -3.00 16.26 -18.16
C HIS A 85 -1.77 16.02 -17.27
N LEU A 86 -0.96 15.00 -17.55
CA LEU A 86 0.21 14.63 -16.74
C LEU A 86 1.51 14.80 -17.52
N ASN A 87 2.37 15.72 -17.08
CA ASN A 87 3.57 16.17 -17.80
C ASN A 87 3.23 16.37 -19.30
N ARG A 88 4.11 15.98 -20.21
CA ARG A 88 3.84 15.92 -21.65
C ARG A 88 3.57 14.49 -22.12
N LEU A 89 2.89 13.68 -21.30
CA LEU A 89 2.45 12.35 -21.73
C LEU A 89 1.28 12.51 -22.71
N ALA A 90 1.24 11.69 -23.77
CA ALA A 90 0.13 11.76 -24.70
C ALA A 90 -1.19 11.38 -24.00
N GLU A 91 -2.25 12.13 -24.30
CA GLU A 91 -3.57 11.86 -23.75
C GLU A 91 -4.03 10.44 -24.08
N GLU A 92 -4.75 9.83 -23.14
CA GLU A 92 -5.27 8.47 -23.22
C GLU A 92 -4.19 7.37 -23.34
N GLN A 93 -2.90 7.72 -23.26
CA GLN A 93 -1.85 6.72 -23.40
C GLN A 93 -1.81 5.76 -22.21
N GLN A 94 -1.66 4.47 -22.55
CA GLN A 94 -1.48 3.40 -21.58
C GLN A 94 -0.12 2.74 -21.77
N LEU A 95 0.65 2.66 -20.68
CA LEU A 95 1.87 1.88 -20.61
C LEU A 95 1.53 0.48 -20.08
N ARG A 96 1.76 -0.56 -20.89
CA ARG A 96 1.46 -1.95 -20.52
C ARG A 96 2.73 -2.65 -20.02
N PHE A 97 2.55 -3.54 -19.05
CA PHE A 97 3.63 -4.38 -18.51
C PHE A 97 3.34 -5.84 -18.86
N ALA A 98 4.42 -6.60 -19.01
CA ALA A 98 4.33 -8.05 -19.05
C ALA A 98 3.81 -8.56 -17.70
N THR A 99 2.75 -9.38 -17.73
CA THR A 99 2.21 -10.02 -16.53
C THR A 99 3.06 -11.19 -16.05
N ASP A 100 3.96 -11.67 -16.91
CA ASP A 100 5.01 -12.62 -16.62
C ASP A 100 6.31 -12.19 -17.30
N GLY A 101 7.43 -12.23 -16.58
CA GLY A 101 8.75 -11.78 -17.06
C GLY A 101 9.14 -10.33 -16.71
N ILE A 102 9.96 -9.72 -17.58
CA ILE A 102 10.58 -8.40 -17.35
C ILE A 102 10.11 -7.44 -18.45
N THR A 103 9.70 -6.23 -18.05
CA THR A 103 9.37 -5.13 -18.98
C THR A 103 10.49 -4.09 -18.98
N ILE A 104 11.09 -3.82 -20.15
CA ILE A 104 12.11 -2.76 -20.32
C ILE A 104 11.47 -1.57 -21.04
N ILE A 105 11.48 -0.40 -20.41
CA ILE A 105 10.96 0.84 -20.97
C ILE A 105 12.13 1.77 -21.29
N TYR A 106 12.29 2.11 -22.56
CA TYR A 106 13.38 2.95 -23.05
C TYR A 106 12.88 3.95 -24.09
N GLY A 107 13.74 4.89 -24.47
CA GLY A 107 13.45 5.94 -25.45
C GLY A 107 14.25 7.20 -25.15
N ASP A 108 14.13 8.21 -26.02
CA ASP A 108 14.93 9.43 -25.95
C ASP A 108 14.63 10.31 -24.73
N ASN A 109 15.54 11.21 -24.40
CA ASN A 109 15.30 12.24 -23.38
C ASN A 109 14.07 13.07 -23.77
N GLY A 110 13.18 13.32 -22.79
CA GLY A 110 11.91 14.00 -23.03
C GLY A 110 10.76 13.09 -23.51
N SER A 111 10.98 11.79 -23.74
CA SER A 111 9.92 10.87 -24.18
C SER A 111 8.86 10.50 -23.13
N GLY A 112 8.89 11.11 -21.95
CA GLY A 112 7.88 10.87 -20.89
C GLY A 112 8.21 9.76 -19.88
N LYS A 113 9.34 9.04 -20.02
CA LYS A 113 9.75 7.95 -19.09
C LYS A 113 9.68 8.36 -17.62
N SER A 114 10.28 9.50 -17.25
CA SER A 114 10.24 10.02 -15.88
C SER A 114 8.82 10.34 -15.41
N GLY A 115 7.92 10.73 -16.31
CA GLY A 115 6.49 10.93 -16.01
C GLY A 115 5.83 9.64 -15.54
N TYR A 116 6.02 8.53 -16.26
CA TYR A 116 5.54 7.21 -15.84
C TYR A 116 6.19 6.73 -14.54
N CYS A 117 7.48 6.99 -14.33
CA CYS A 117 8.13 6.66 -13.05
C CYS A 117 7.48 7.39 -11.86
N ARG A 118 7.10 8.67 -12.00
CA ARG A 118 6.41 9.41 -10.93
C ARG A 118 5.02 8.84 -10.64
N ILE A 119 4.27 8.46 -11.69
CA ILE A 119 2.98 7.78 -11.56
C ILE A 119 3.14 6.47 -10.78
N ALA A 120 4.10 5.64 -11.18
CA ALA A 120 4.39 4.36 -10.51
C ALA A 120 4.77 4.56 -9.04
N LYS A 121 5.69 5.51 -8.75
CA LYS A 121 6.09 5.83 -7.36
C LYS A 121 4.89 6.24 -6.50
N LYS A 122 3.99 7.07 -7.03
CA LYS A 122 2.81 7.56 -6.28
C LYS A 122 1.77 6.46 -6.06
N LEU A 123 1.47 5.65 -7.08
CA LEU A 123 0.53 4.52 -6.99
C LEU A 123 1.04 3.41 -6.06
N CYS A 124 2.33 3.08 -6.16
CA CYS A 124 2.96 2.04 -5.34
C CYS A 124 3.42 2.54 -3.97
N ARG A 125 3.03 3.76 -3.55
CA ARG A 125 3.36 4.36 -2.25
C ARG A 125 4.85 4.28 -1.90
N SER A 126 5.70 4.61 -2.87
CA SER A 126 7.15 4.74 -2.67
C SER A 126 7.43 5.71 -1.51
N LEU A 127 8.43 5.38 -0.68
CA LEU A 127 8.90 6.26 0.41
C LEU A 127 9.33 7.63 -0.10
N THR A 128 9.86 7.68 -1.32
CA THR A 128 10.12 8.92 -2.07
C THR A 128 9.13 9.00 -3.22
N ALA A 129 8.02 9.71 -3.00
CA ALA A 129 7.05 10.03 -4.03
C ALA A 129 7.24 11.47 -4.47
N ASP A 130 7.55 11.66 -5.76
CA ASP A 130 7.60 12.98 -6.38
C ASP A 130 6.17 13.45 -6.67
N ASP A 131 5.97 14.77 -6.75
CA ASP A 131 4.69 15.30 -7.19
C ASP A 131 4.41 14.99 -8.66
N LEU A 132 3.12 14.79 -8.95
CA LEU A 132 2.64 14.68 -10.31
C LEU A 132 2.52 16.09 -10.87
N LEU A 133 3.25 16.36 -11.94
CA LEU A 133 3.24 17.65 -12.61
C LEU A 133 2.19 17.64 -13.73
N GLY A 134 1.47 18.76 -13.85
CA GLY A 134 0.51 18.97 -14.93
C GLY A 134 1.19 19.06 -16.30
N ASN A 135 0.40 18.94 -17.36
CA ASN A 135 0.83 19.37 -18.67
C ASN A 135 0.91 20.90 -18.69
N VAL A 136 2.05 21.46 -19.09
CA VAL A 136 2.26 22.92 -19.11
C VAL A 136 1.73 23.58 -20.39
N PHE A 137 1.27 22.77 -21.35
CA PHE A 137 0.71 23.22 -22.62
C PHE A 137 -0.83 23.15 -22.66
N GLU A 138 -1.45 22.72 -21.55
CA GLU A 138 -2.90 22.54 -21.39
C GLU A 138 -3.38 23.21 -20.10
#